data_AF-A0A3D5Q8P5-F1
#
_entry.id   AF-A0A3D5Q8P5-F1
#
_cell.length_a   1.000
_cell.length_b   1.000
_cell.length_c   1.000
_cell.angle_alpha   90.00
_cell.angle_beta   90.00
_cell.angle_gamma   90.00
#
_symmetry.space_group_name_H-M   'P 1'
#
loop_
_entity.id
_entity.type
_entity.pdbx_description
1 polymer ?
#
loop_
_entity_poly.entity_id
_entity_poly.type
_entity_poly.pdbx_seq_one_letter_code
_entity_poly.pdbx_strand_id
1 'polypeptide(L)'
;KEFRRLSASEIGTSTIQSRAFGGLANHTVIFCLPGSTGACRTGWEEILRPQLDSTHGPCNFAALVQRKPERPVARLDQCIGSKATR
;
A
#
# COMPACT_ATOMS: atom_id res chain seq x y z
N LYS A 1 -7.41 -7.36 2.13
CA LYS A 1 -8.14 -8.67 2.11
C LYS A 1 -7.55 -9.59 1.04
N GLU A 2 -7.26 -9.09 -0.15
CA GLU A 2 -6.68 -9.86 -1.26
C GLU A 2 -5.39 -10.61 -0.90
N PHE A 3 -4.46 -9.95 -0.21
CA PHE A 3 -3.24 -10.59 0.27
C PHE A 3 -3.47 -11.90 1.06
N ARG A 4 -4.50 -11.95 1.92
CA ARG A 4 -4.81 -13.15 2.69
C ARG A 4 -5.40 -14.26 1.81
N ARG A 5 -6.16 -13.89 0.78
CA ARG A 5 -6.71 -14.86 -0.18
C ARG A 5 -5.60 -15.56 -0.95
N LEU A 6 -4.61 -14.81 -1.44
CA LEU A 6 -3.44 -15.34 -2.15
C LEU A 6 -2.51 -16.10 -1.21
N SER A 7 -2.29 -15.59 0.01
CA SER A 7 -1.47 -16.30 1.01
C SER A 7 -2.13 -17.60 1.47
N ALA A 8 -3.45 -17.71 1.48
CA ALA A 8 -4.15 -18.94 1.87
C ALA A 8 -3.78 -20.13 0.97
N SER A 9 -3.52 -19.93 -0.33
CA SER A 9 -3.07 -21.01 -1.22
C SER A 9 -1.63 -21.42 -0.97
N GLU A 10 -0.79 -20.55 -0.42
CA GLU A 10 0.62 -20.86 -0.14
C GLU A 10 0.87 -21.42 1.27
N ILE A 11 0.26 -20.79 2.29
CA ILE A 11 0.54 -21.05 3.70
C ILE A 11 -0.69 -21.53 4.49
N GLY A 12 -1.81 -21.75 3.82
CA GLY A 12 -3.03 -22.27 4.44
C GLY A 12 -3.56 -21.37 5.56
N THR A 13 -3.93 -21.99 6.68
CA THR A 13 -4.55 -21.31 7.83
C THR A 13 -3.62 -20.28 8.50
N SER A 14 -2.30 -20.40 8.33
CA SER A 14 -1.32 -19.44 8.83
C SER A 14 -1.53 -18.02 8.30
N THR A 15 -2.26 -17.86 7.18
CA THR A 15 -2.66 -16.53 6.68
C THR A 15 -3.46 -15.70 7.69
N ILE A 16 -4.11 -16.33 8.68
CA ILE A 16 -4.91 -15.61 9.69
C ILE A 16 -4.03 -14.69 10.55
N GLN A 17 -2.74 -15.01 10.69
CA GLN A 17 -1.76 -14.24 11.45
C GLN A 17 -1.27 -13.00 10.68
N SER A 18 -1.54 -12.91 9.37
CA SER A 18 -1.07 -11.81 8.53
C SER A 18 -2.01 -10.61 8.55
N ARG A 19 -1.50 -9.46 8.99
CA ARG A 19 -2.21 -8.16 9.03
C ARG A 19 -1.76 -7.22 7.92
N ALA A 20 -1.63 -7.74 6.69
CA ALA A 20 -1.30 -6.91 5.54
C ALA A 20 -2.41 -5.88 5.26
N PHE A 21 -2.03 -4.63 5.02
CA PHE A 21 -2.94 -3.54 4.67
C PHE A 21 -2.27 -2.55 3.73
N GLY A 22 -3.05 -1.68 3.11
CA GLY A 22 -2.53 -0.58 2.31
C GLY A 22 -3.55 0.55 2.21
N GLY A 23 -3.08 1.71 1.80
CA GLY A 23 -3.89 2.93 1.68
C GLY A 23 -3.18 4.03 0.93
N LEU A 24 -3.89 5.13 0.68
CA LEU A 24 -3.36 6.33 0.04
C LEU A 24 -3.39 7.48 1.05
N ALA A 25 -2.26 8.15 1.24
CA ALA A 25 -2.15 9.35 2.06
C ALA A 25 -1.25 10.36 1.35
N ASN A 26 -1.69 11.62 1.22
CA ASN A 26 -0.90 12.69 0.60
C ASN A 26 -0.30 12.32 -0.77
N HIS A 27 -1.11 11.75 -1.68
CA HIS A 27 -0.68 11.25 -3.00
C HIS A 27 0.39 10.14 -2.95
N THR A 28 0.65 9.58 -1.77
CA THR A 28 1.60 8.49 -1.56
C THR A 28 0.81 7.24 -1.24
N VAL A 29 1.02 6.18 -2.01
CA VAL A 29 0.45 4.88 -1.69
C VAL A 29 1.38 4.18 -0.70
N ILE A 30 0.79 3.62 0.36
CA ILE A 30 1.48 2.93 1.44
C ILE A 30 0.97 1.49 1.48
N PHE A 31 1.88 0.53 1.46
CA PHE A 31 1.57 -0.89 1.63
C PHE A 31 2.39 -1.48 2.77
N CYS A 32 1.72 -2.15 3.69
CA CYS A 32 2.34 -2.83 4.82
C CYS A 32 2.19 -4.34 4.63
N LEU A 33 3.31 -5.02 4.42
CA LEU A 33 3.39 -6.46 4.22
C LEU A 33 3.96 -7.17 5.46
N PRO A 34 3.66 -8.46 5.66
CA PRO A 34 4.31 -9.25 6.71
C PRO A 34 5.82 -9.39 6.47
N GLY A 35 6.62 -9.55 7.53
CA GLY A 35 8.09 -9.58 7.43
C GLY A 35 8.72 -10.82 6.77
N SER A 36 7.92 -11.83 6.41
CA SER A 36 8.42 -13.00 5.69
C SER A 36 8.78 -12.66 4.25
N THR A 37 9.94 -13.11 3.76
CA THR A 37 10.36 -12.93 2.36
C THR A 37 9.35 -13.54 1.38
N GLY A 38 8.72 -14.66 1.74
CA GLY A 38 7.66 -15.26 0.94
C GLY A 38 6.45 -14.34 0.81
N ALA A 39 5.99 -13.80 1.94
CA ALA A 39 4.90 -12.82 1.97
C ALA A 39 5.20 -11.55 1.16
N CYS A 40 6.43 -11.03 1.25
CA CYS A 40 6.86 -9.89 0.42
C CYS A 40 6.83 -10.21 -1.07
N ARG A 41 7.29 -11.41 -1.47
CA ARG A 41 7.27 -11.86 -2.87
C ARG A 41 5.84 -12.02 -3.39
N THR A 42 4.95 -12.69 -2.66
CA THR A 42 3.54 -12.83 -3.03
C THR A 42 2.86 -11.48 -3.13
N GLY A 43 3.10 -10.58 -2.16
CA GLY A 43 2.57 -9.22 -2.21
C GLY A 43 3.09 -8.44 -3.41
N TRP A 44 4.36 -8.58 -3.75
CA TRP A 44 4.96 -7.90 -4.90
C TRP A 44 4.44 -8.42 -6.23
N GLU A 45 4.61 -9.71 -6.52
CA GLU A 45 4.32 -10.27 -7.85
C GLU A 45 2.82 -10.29 -8.16
N GLU A 46 1.99 -10.66 -7.19
CA GLU A 46 0.55 -10.89 -7.44
C GLU A 46 -0.31 -9.63 -7.25
N ILE A 47 0.18 -8.63 -6.52
CA ILE A 47 -0.61 -7.42 -6.20
C ILE A 47 0.10 -6.14 -6.63
N LEU A 48 1.28 -5.86 -6.08
CA LEU A 48 1.89 -4.53 -6.23
C LEU A 48 2.40 -4.30 -7.64
N ARG A 49 3.08 -5.27 -8.23
CA ARG A 49 3.64 -5.17 -9.58
C ARG A 49 2.57 -4.86 -10.63
N PRO A 50 1.45 -5.60 -10.75
CA PRO A 50 0.41 -5.26 -11.72
C PRO A 50 -0.27 -3.92 -11.38
N GLN A 51 -0.44 -3.58 -10.10
CA GLN A 51 -1.10 -2.32 -9.73
C GLN A 51 -0.20 -1.08 -9.87
N LEU A 52 1.12 -1.23 -9.86
CA LEU A 52 2.08 -0.16 -10.10
C LEU A 52 2.53 -0.09 -11.56
N ASP A 53 2.02 -0.98 -12.41
CA ASP A 53 2.17 -0.91 -13.86
C ASP A 53 1.12 0.04 -14.46
N SER A 54 1.57 1.09 -15.13
CA SER A 54 0.69 2.06 -15.80
C SER A 54 -0.13 1.48 -16.95
N THR A 55 0.30 0.35 -17.51
CA THR A 55 -0.38 -0.33 -18.62
C THR A 55 -1.49 -1.28 -18.15
N HIS A 56 -1.56 -1.55 -16.85
CA HIS A 56 -2.56 -2.44 -16.27
C HIS A 56 -3.95 -1.80 -16.30
N GLY A 57 -4.89 -2.46 -16.97
CA GLY A 57 -6.30 -2.08 -17.03
C GLY A 57 -7.19 -3.01 -16.21
N PRO A 58 -8.43 -2.61 -15.87
CA PRO A 58 -9.07 -1.33 -16.22
C PRO A 58 -8.66 -0.15 -15.33
N CYS A 59 -7.93 -0.42 -14.23
CA CYS A 59 -7.44 0.60 -13.30
C CYS A 59 -6.15 0.14 -12.60
N ASN A 60 -5.33 1.10 -12.18
CA ASN A 60 -4.08 0.86 -11.47
C ASN A 60 -3.73 2.02 -10.52
N PHE A 61 -2.85 1.78 -9.54
CA PHE A 61 -2.34 2.81 -8.63
C PHE A 61 -1.31 3.73 -9.30
N ALA A 62 -0.64 3.29 -10.37
CA ALA A 62 0.33 4.14 -11.08
C ALA A 62 -0.30 5.45 -11.55
N ALA A 63 -1.53 5.39 -12.07
CA ALA A 63 -2.31 6.56 -12.49
C ALA A 63 -2.68 7.51 -11.32
N LEU A 64 -2.70 7.02 -10.09
CA LEU A 64 -2.99 7.82 -8.89
C LEU A 64 -1.73 8.44 -8.28
N VAL A 65 -0.63 7.68 -8.20
CA VAL A 65 0.64 8.14 -7.61
C VAL A 65 1.38 9.13 -8.50
N GLN A 66 1.25 8.99 -9.82
CA GLN A 66 1.90 9.90 -10.77
C GLN A 66 1.22 11.28 -10.84
N ARG A 67 0.05 11.47 -10.22
CA ARG A 67 -0.63 12.77 -10.18
C ARG A 67 0.03 13.69 -9.18
N LYS A 68 0.51 14.84 -9.66
CA LYS A 68 1.00 15.93 -8.81
C LYS A 68 -0.16 16.43 -7.93
N PRO A 69 0.05 16.61 -6.60
CA PRO A 69 -0.96 17.20 -5.74
C PRO A 69 -1.25 18.64 -6.15
N GLU A 70 -2.51 19.05 -6.11
CA GLU A 70 -2.94 20.42 -6.45
C GLU A 70 -2.33 21.47 -5.51
N ARG A 71 -2.05 21.08 -4.26
CA ARG A 71 -1.42 21.91 -3.23
C ARG A 71 -0.22 21.20 -2.64
N PRO A 72 0.82 21.92 -2.19
CA PRO A 72 1.93 21.32 -1.46
C PRO A 72 1.41 20.54 -0.24
N VAL A 73 1.79 19.27 -0.15
CA VAL A 73 1.51 18.44 1.04
C VAL A 73 2.57 18.74 2.10
N ALA A 74 2.12 18.92 3.35
CA ALA A 74 3.02 19.12 4.48
C ALA A 74 3.95 17.91 4.62
N ARG A 75 5.23 18.16 4.85
CA ARG A 75 6.19 17.07 5.08
C ARG A 75 5.97 16.46 6.46
N LEU A 76 6.43 15.22 6.67
CA LEU A 76 6.31 14.52 7.95
C LEU A 76 6.99 15.27 9.11
N ASP A 77 8.07 16.00 8.81
CA ASP A 77 8.82 16.85 9.75
C ASP A 77 8.17 18.22 10.01
N GLN A 78 7.10 18.56 9.28
CA GLN A 78 6.37 19.81 9.49
C GLN A 78 5.26 19.61 10.52
N CYS A 79 5.20 20.51 11.49
CA CYS A 79 4.13 20.52 12.48
C CYS A 79 2.77 20.70 11.78
N ILE A 80 1.87 19.72 11.93
CA ILE A 80 0.52 19.77 11.36
C ILE A 80 -0.35 20.64 12.27
N GLY A 81 -0.21 21.96 12.11
CA GLY A 81 -0.95 22.98 12.85
C GLY A 81 -0.29 23.39 14.17
N SER A 82 -0.53 24.64 14.60
CA SER A 82 -0.02 25.21 15.85
C SER A 82 -0.94 24.99 17.06
N LYS A 83 -2.05 24.26 16.89
CA LYS A 83 -3.09 24.10 17.93
C LYS A 83 -2.96 22.77 18.65
N ALA A 84 -1.87 22.64 19.42
CA ALA A 84 -1.90 21.88 20.65
C ALA A 84 -1.89 22.89 21.82
N THR A 85 -2.89 23.77 21.86
CA THR A 85 -3.14 24.57 23.05
C THR A 85 -4.05 23.73 23.94
N ARG A 86 -3.58 23.54 25.18
CA ARG A 86 -4.17 22.77 26.29
C ARG A 86 -5.70 22.79 26.38
#